data_AF-A0A7C4F3E8-F1
#
_entry.id   AF-A0A7C4F3E8-F1
#
_cell.length_a   1.000
_cell.length_b   1.000
_cell.length_c   1.000
_cell.angle_alpha   90.00
_cell.angle_beta   90.00
_cell.angle_gamma   90.00
#
_symmetry.space_group_name_H-M   'P 1'
#
loop_
_entity.id
_entity.type
_entity.pdbx_description
1 polymer ?
#
loop_
_entity_poly.entity_id
_entity_poly.type
_entity_poly.pdbx_seq_one_letter_code
_entity_poly.pdbx_strand_id
1 'polypeptide(L)'
;MVISRFGVLIFLLFAALLVFFAYFFRDPERKTGKQIVSPADGIVADIDEKRNFIAIFMNVHDVHVNRAPEAGKILRVEHHDGKHYSAFGKRV
;
A
#
# COMPACT_ATOMS: atom_id res chain seq x y z
N MET A 1 24.77 -21.47 29.85
CA MET A 1 23.36 -21.04 29.95
C MET A 1 23.18 -19.56 29.59
N VAL A 2 23.75 -19.10 28.46
CA VAL A 2 23.65 -17.69 28.00
C VAL A 2 23.00 -17.61 26.60
N ILE A 3 23.07 -18.71 25.83
CA ILE A 3 22.43 -18.88 24.51
C ILE A 3 20.89 -18.81 24.58
N SER A 4 20.29 -19.06 25.76
CA SER A 4 18.83 -19.19 25.91
C SER A 4 18.05 -17.88 25.87
N ARG A 5 18.51 -16.79 26.47
CA ARG A 5 17.72 -15.53 26.53
C ARG A 5 17.89 -14.67 25.29
N PHE A 6 19.11 -14.59 24.78
CA PHE A 6 19.43 -13.84 23.57
C PHE A 6 18.82 -14.48 22.32
N GLY A 7 18.88 -15.81 22.21
CA GLY A 7 18.24 -16.55 21.13
C GLY A 7 16.71 -16.39 21.12
N VAL A 8 16.08 -16.39 22.30
CA VAL A 8 14.62 -16.15 22.43
C VAL A 8 14.24 -14.73 22.02
N LEU A 9 15.01 -13.70 22.40
CA LEU A 9 14.73 -12.32 21.97
C LEU A 9 14.83 -12.14 20.46
N ILE A 10 15.87 -12.70 19.84
CA ILE A 10 16.03 -12.69 18.38
C ILE A 10 14.87 -13.43 17.70
N PHE A 11 14.52 -14.60 18.19
CA PHE A 11 13.39 -15.37 17.66
C PHE A 11 12.08 -14.58 17.74
N LEU A 12 11.79 -13.95 18.90
CA LEU A 12 10.58 -13.14 19.07
C LEU A 12 10.58 -11.92 18.14
N LEU A 13 11.73 -11.28 17.92
CA LEU A 13 11.85 -10.18 16.96
C LEU A 13 11.53 -10.63 15.53
N PHE A 14 12.12 -11.73 15.06
CA PHE A 14 11.85 -12.26 13.73
C PHE A 14 10.41 -12.77 13.59
N ALA A 15 9.84 -13.38 14.63
CA ALA A 15 8.44 -13.78 14.66
C ALA A 15 7.51 -12.56 14.56
N ALA A 16 7.81 -11.48 15.28
CA ALA A 16 7.05 -10.23 15.20
C ALA A 16 7.16 -9.59 13.81
N LEU A 17 8.35 -9.57 13.20
CA LEU A 17 8.55 -9.09 11.84
C LEU A 17 7.79 -9.92 10.82
N LEU A 18 7.78 -11.25 10.97
CA LEU A 18 7.01 -12.14 10.11
C LEU A 18 5.51 -11.81 10.17
N VAL A 19 4.97 -11.67 11.38
CA VAL A 19 3.56 -11.28 11.58
C VAL A 19 3.28 -9.89 10.99
N PHE A 20 4.19 -8.94 11.19
CA PHE A 20 4.06 -7.60 10.62
C PHE A 20 4.02 -7.63 9.09
N PHE A 21 4.92 -8.35 8.42
CA PHE A 21 4.91 -8.45 6.96
C PHE A 21 3.69 -9.21 6.43
N ALA A 22 3.28 -10.28 7.10
CA ALA A 22 2.04 -10.99 6.75
C ALA A 22 0.81 -10.06 6.85
N TYR A 23 0.78 -9.18 7.86
CA TYR A 23 -0.26 -8.16 8.00
C TYR A 23 -0.13 -7.04 6.95
N PHE A 24 1.09 -6.54 6.68
CA PHE A 24 1.35 -5.44 5.75
C PHE A 24 0.99 -5.81 4.30
N PHE A 25 1.34 -7.02 3.88
CA PHE A 25 1.06 -7.56 2.54
C PHE A 25 -0.32 -8.26 2.44
N ARG A 26 -1.22 -8.04 3.40
CA ARG A 26 -2.55 -8.64 3.37
C ARG A 26 -3.35 -8.15 2.15
N ASP A 27 -4.15 -9.06 1.58
CA ASP A 27 -5.12 -8.74 0.52
C ASP A 27 -6.50 -9.32 0.87
N PRO A 28 -7.30 -8.62 1.70
CA PRO A 28 -8.63 -9.08 2.06
C PRO A 28 -9.61 -8.91 0.90
N GLU A 29 -10.54 -9.86 0.74
CA GLU A 29 -11.65 -9.74 -0.20
C GLU A 29 -12.53 -8.53 0.12
N ARG A 30 -12.99 -7.82 -0.92
CA ARG A 30 -13.82 -6.62 -0.79
C ARG A 30 -15.12 -6.79 -1.56
N LYS A 31 -16.23 -6.40 -0.93
CA LYS A 31 -17.52 -6.26 -1.61
C LYS A 31 -17.65 -4.84 -2.14
N THR A 32 -17.81 -4.70 -3.45
CA THR A 32 -17.96 -3.40 -4.12
C THR A 32 -19.35 -3.24 -4.73
N GLY A 33 -19.77 -2.00 -4.95
CA GLY A 33 -20.99 -1.68 -5.70
C GLY A 33 -20.78 -1.70 -7.21
N LYS A 34 -21.80 -1.26 -7.96
CA LYS A 34 -21.73 -1.05 -9.42
C LYS A 34 -21.23 0.33 -9.83
N GLN A 35 -20.89 1.19 -8.87
CA GLN A 35 -20.35 2.53 -9.14
C GLN A 35 -18.82 2.48 -9.27
N ILE A 36 -18.22 3.57 -9.74
CA ILE A 36 -16.79 3.81 -9.61
C ILE A 36 -16.44 3.83 -8.12
N VAL A 37 -15.48 2.99 -7.72
CA VAL A 37 -15.02 2.88 -6.32
C VAL A 37 -13.59 3.38 -6.17
N SER A 38 -13.15 3.59 -4.93
CA SER A 38 -11.75 3.92 -4.66
C SER A 38 -10.84 2.78 -5.12
N PRO A 39 -9.75 3.06 -5.88
CA PRO A 39 -8.81 2.04 -6.34
C PRO A 39 -7.89 1.53 -5.23
N ALA A 40 -7.72 2.28 -4.14
CA ALA A 40 -6.80 1.96 -3.05
C ALA A 40 -7.36 2.40 -1.68
N ASP A 41 -6.82 1.82 -0.62
CA ASP A 41 -6.99 2.36 0.74
C ASP A 41 -6.18 3.64 0.93
N GLY A 42 -6.59 4.45 1.89
CA GLY A 42 -5.84 5.62 2.31
C GLY A 42 -6.65 6.90 2.29
N ILE A 43 -5.95 8.02 2.21
CA ILE A 43 -6.55 9.35 2.23
C ILE A 43 -6.37 10.04 0.88
N VAL A 44 -7.36 10.81 0.45
CA VAL A 44 -7.20 11.68 -0.72
C VAL A 44 -6.22 12.78 -0.37
N ALA A 45 -5.04 12.74 -1.00
CA ALA A 45 -3.93 13.64 -0.71
C ALA A 45 -3.91 14.87 -1.62
N ASP A 46 -4.43 14.74 -2.85
CA ASP A 46 -4.51 15.81 -3.83
C ASP A 46 -5.63 15.54 -4.85
N ILE A 47 -6.22 16.62 -5.38
CA ILE A 47 -7.22 16.60 -6.44
C ILE A 47 -6.87 17.71 -7.43
N ASP A 48 -6.66 17.35 -8.70
CA ASP A 48 -6.47 18.30 -9.80
C ASP A 48 -7.60 18.12 -10.83
N GLU A 49 -8.60 18.99 -10.72
CA GLU A 49 -9.78 18.97 -11.61
C GLU A 49 -9.42 19.26 -13.07
N LYS A 50 -8.40 20.09 -13.34
CA LYS A 50 -8.00 20.43 -14.71
C LYS A 50 -7.44 19.21 -15.44
N ARG A 51 -6.79 18.32 -14.70
CA ARG A 51 -6.22 17.06 -15.21
C ARG A 51 -7.11 15.85 -14.97
N ASN A 52 -8.27 16.01 -14.33
CA ASN A 52 -9.11 14.91 -13.84
C ASN A 52 -8.29 13.88 -13.05
N PHE A 53 -7.49 14.36 -12.10
CA PHE A 53 -6.51 13.56 -11.38
C PHE A 53 -6.81 13.55 -9.87
N ILE A 54 -6.66 12.38 -9.24
CA ILE A 54 -6.80 12.18 -7.81
C ILE A 54 -5.56 11.43 -7.31
N ALA A 55 -4.91 11.93 -6.27
CA ALA A 55 -3.85 11.22 -5.56
C ALA A 55 -4.40 10.64 -4.25
N ILE A 56 -4.13 9.35 -4.02
CA ILE A 56 -4.46 8.67 -2.76
C ILE A 56 -3.15 8.29 -2.07
N PHE A 57 -2.99 8.73 -0.82
CA PHE A 57 -1.85 8.41 0.01
C PHE A 57 -2.17 7.22 0.91
N MET A 58 -1.33 6.18 0.84
CA MET A 58 -1.46 4.94 1.60
C MET A 58 -0.44 4.95 2.75
N ASN A 59 -0.93 4.85 4.00
CA ASN A 59 -0.10 4.72 5.19
C ASN A 59 0.22 3.23 5.48
N VAL A 60 1.09 2.98 6.46
CA VAL A 60 1.58 1.63 6.83
C VAL A 60 0.49 0.62 7.23
N HIS A 61 -0.70 1.09 7.64
CA HIS A 61 -1.83 0.26 8.03
C HIS A 61 -2.79 -0.06 6.87
N ASP A 62 -2.69 0.69 5.77
CA ASP A 62 -3.51 0.54 4.58
C ASP A 62 -3.09 -0.71 3.78
N VAL A 63 -4.03 -1.33 3.08
CA VAL A 63 -3.71 -2.44 2.17
C VAL A 63 -3.00 -1.89 0.94
N HIS A 64 -1.71 -2.18 0.78
CA HIS A 64 -0.85 -1.69 -0.31
C HIS A 64 -1.11 -2.41 -1.66
N VAL A 65 -2.36 -2.41 -2.09
CA VAL A 65 -2.80 -3.00 -3.36
C VAL A 65 -3.68 -1.99 -4.09
N ASN A 66 -3.26 -1.61 -5.31
CA ASN A 66 -4.05 -0.78 -6.21
C ASN A 66 -4.90 -1.69 -7.10
N ARG A 67 -6.22 -1.49 -7.08
CA ARG A 67 -7.20 -2.21 -7.90
C ARG A 67 -7.80 -1.28 -8.94
N ALA A 68 -8.42 -1.87 -9.97
CA ALA A 68 -9.18 -1.10 -10.93
C ALA A 68 -10.44 -0.49 -10.24
N PRO A 69 -10.69 0.82 -10.38
CA PRO A 69 -11.85 1.47 -9.78
C PRO A 69 -13.18 1.12 -10.47
N GLU A 70 -13.11 0.59 -11.70
CA GLU A 70 -14.23 0.11 -12.51
C GLU A 70 -13.72 -0.98 -13.48
N ALA A 71 -14.63 -1.81 -14.02
CA ALA A 71 -14.31 -2.77 -15.07
C ALA A 71 -13.88 -2.07 -16.36
N GLY A 72 -12.82 -2.56 -17.00
CA GLY A 72 -12.31 -2.01 -18.25
C GLY A 72 -11.27 -2.91 -18.90
N LYS A 73 -10.82 -2.52 -20.11
CA LYS A 73 -9.75 -3.21 -20.83
C LYS A 73 -8.46 -2.42 -20.70
N ILE A 74 -7.38 -3.09 -20.28
CA ILE A 74 -6.03 -2.50 -20.30
C ILE A 74 -5.59 -2.38 -21.76
N LEU A 75 -5.40 -1.14 -22.23
CA LEU A 75 -4.94 -0.85 -23.59
C LEU A 75 -3.42 -0.64 -23.67
N ARG A 76 -2.80 -0.16 -22.59
CA ARG A 76 -1.38 0.16 -22.51
C ARG A 76 -0.90 0.12 -21.06
N VAL A 77 0.35 -0.32 -20.84
CA VAL A 77 1.08 -0.23 -19.58
C VAL A 77 2.46 0.33 -19.89
N GLU A 78 2.87 1.38 -19.18
CA GLU A 78 4.19 1.98 -19.32
C GLU A 78 4.88 2.04 -17.96
N HIS A 79 6.18 1.72 -17.96
CA HIS A 79 7.03 1.84 -16.79
C HIS A 79 7.85 3.13 -16.88
N HIS A 80 7.89 3.90 -15.79
CA HIS A 80 8.75 5.07 -15.65
C HIS A 80 9.61 4.88 -14.41
N ASP A 81 10.93 5.00 -14.56
CA ASP A 81 11.87 4.81 -13.47
C ASP A 81 11.63 5.83 -12.35
N GLY A 82 11.44 5.31 -11.13
CA GLY A 82 11.18 6.11 -9.94
C GLY A 82 12.44 6.76 -9.37
N LYS A 83 12.28 7.94 -8.76
CA LYS A 83 13.34 8.63 -8.02
C LYS A 83 13.42 8.25 -6.53
N HIS A 84 12.58 7.32 -6.08
CA HIS A 84 12.54 6.79 -4.70
C HIS A 84 12.41 7.87 -3.59
N TYR A 85 11.75 9.00 -3.89
CA TYR A 85 11.45 9.99 -2.87
C TYR A 85 10.42 9.48 -1.87
N SER A 86 10.50 9.98 -0.64
CA SER A 86 9.49 9.70 0.38
C SER A 86 8.12 10.21 -0.08
N ALA A 87 7.10 9.35 0.04
CA ALA A 87 5.73 9.66 -0.38
C ALA A 87 5.06 10.76 0.48
N PHE A 88 5.57 11.03 1.69
CA PHE A 88 5.05 12.08 2.58
C PHE A 88 5.63 13.48 2.27
N GLY A 89 6.66 13.57 1.43
CA GLY A 89 7.23 14.85 1.03
C GLY A 89 6.29 15.58 0.09
N LYS A 90 5.94 16.84 0.37
CA LYS A 90 5.25 17.69 -0.61
C LYS A 90 6.11 17.73 -1.88
N ARG A 91 5.51 17.38 -3.03
CA ARG A 91 6.09 17.69 -4.33
C ARG A 91 6.26 19.21 -4.41
N VAL A 92 7.51 19.65 -4.36
CA VAL A 92 7.92 20.95 -4.90
C VAL A 92 8.19 20.74 -6.39
#